data_AF-A0A3Q9MPE5-F1
#
_entry.id   AF-A0A3Q9MPE5-F1
#
_cell.length_a   1.000
_cell.length_b   1.000
_cell.length_c   1.000
_cell.angle_alpha   90.00
_cell.angle_beta   90.00
_cell.angle_gamma   90.00
#
_symmetry.space_group_name_H-M   'P 1'
#
loop_
_entity.id
_entity.type
_entity.pdbx_description
1 polymer ?
#
loop_
_entity_poly.entity_id
_entity_poly.type
_entity_poly.pdbx_seq_one_letter_code
_entity_poly.pdbx_strand_id
1 'polypeptide(L)'
;MNITNVPGRYELTVICIAQENGRALHFCNHPVLSGANHDLWFPLGETDDLFQSIERLMVTNHQAVNVTRVEKLAGFARCEDLRVTYNAPAPTKRH
;
A
#
# COMPACT_ATOMS: atom_id res chain seq x y z
N MET A 1 -16.46 30.37 0.36
CA MET A 1 -16.94 29.01 0.00
C MET A 1 -15.98 28.02 0.62
N ASN A 2 -16.40 27.33 1.68
CA ASN A 2 -15.56 26.34 2.35
C ASN A 2 -15.68 25.00 1.62
N ILE A 3 -14.68 24.69 0.80
CA ILE A 3 -14.54 23.35 0.23
C ILE A 3 -14.06 22.47 1.38
N THR A 4 -14.97 21.72 2.00
CA THR A 4 -14.60 20.68 2.95
C THR A 4 -13.74 19.65 2.22
N ASN A 5 -12.47 19.61 2.57
CA ASN A 5 -11.47 18.79 1.94
C ASN A 5 -11.56 17.36 2.51
N VAL A 6 -12.57 16.61 2.09
CA VAL A 6 -12.82 15.26 2.64
C VAL A 6 -11.79 14.29 2.03
N PRO A 7 -11.05 13.53 2.86
CA PRO A 7 -10.20 12.45 2.38
C PRO A 7 -11.01 11.48 1.51
N GLY A 8 -10.56 11.22 0.29
CA GLY A 8 -11.19 10.19 -0.54
C GLY A 8 -10.83 8.80 -0.03
N ARG A 9 -11.77 7.87 -0.05
CA ARG A 9 -11.54 6.46 0.28
C ARG A 9 -11.24 5.67 -0.98
N TYR A 10 -10.12 4.94 -0.99
CA TYR A 10 -9.62 4.22 -2.15
C TYR A 10 -9.21 2.79 -1.79
N GLU A 11 -9.08 1.96 -2.83
CA GLU A 11 -8.63 0.57 -2.70
C GLU A 11 -7.53 0.28 -3.73
N LEU A 12 -6.59 -0.58 -3.35
CA LEU A 12 -5.56 -1.11 -4.24
C LEU A 12 -5.21 -2.56 -3.89
N THR A 13 -4.49 -3.21 -4.79
CA THR A 13 -3.93 -4.55 -4.58
C THR A 13 -2.45 -4.45 -4.20
N VAL A 14 -2.05 -5.16 -3.14
CA VAL A 14 -0.66 -5.38 -2.75
C VAL A 14 -0.36 -6.87 -2.84
N ILE A 15 0.75 -7.23 -3.46
CA ILE A 15 1.29 -8.59 -3.41
C ILE A 15 2.25 -8.68 -2.23
N CYS A 16 2.10 -9.71 -1.40
CA CYS A 16 3.08 -10.10 -0.40
C CYS A 16 3.65 -11.47 -0.77
N ILE A 17 4.96 -11.55 -1.03
CA ILE A 17 5.63 -12.80 -1.39
C ILE A 17 6.69 -13.18 -0.36
N ALA A 18 6.78 -14.47 -0.03
CA ALA A 18 7.89 -15.02 0.76
C ALA A 18 9.13 -15.22 -0.14
N GLN A 19 10.28 -14.77 0.35
CA GLN A 19 11.58 -14.85 -0.30
C GLN A 19 12.60 -15.53 0.63
N GLU A 20 13.79 -15.85 0.12
CA GLU A 20 14.85 -16.51 0.91
C GLU A 20 15.30 -15.69 2.14
N ASN A 21 15.20 -14.36 2.06
CA ASN A 21 15.63 -13.43 3.12
C ASN A 21 14.45 -12.72 3.82
N GLY A 22 13.24 -13.30 3.79
CA GLY A 22 12.07 -12.74 4.46
C GLY A 22 10.87 -12.62 3.53
N ARG A 23 10.16 -11.48 3.56
CA ARG A 23 9.02 -11.20 2.69
C ARG A 23 9.27 -9.93 1.87
N ALA A 24 8.51 -9.75 0.80
CA ALA A 24 8.51 -8.53 0.02
C ALA A 24 7.10 -8.10 -0.37
N LEU A 25 6.88 -6.79 -0.41
CA LEU A 25 5.62 -6.16 -0.80
C LEU A 25 5.76 -5.47 -2.16
N HIS A 26 4.76 -5.64 -3.02
CA HIS A 26 4.64 -4.90 -4.28
C HIS A 26 3.25 -4.25 -4.38
N PHE A 27 3.22 -2.95 -4.66
CA PHE A 27 1.98 -2.19 -4.83
C PHE A 27 1.58 -2.17 -6.31
N CYS A 28 0.58 -2.97 -6.70
CA CYS A 28 0.24 -3.19 -8.10
C CYS A 28 -0.23 -1.91 -8.79
N ASN A 29 0.43 -1.54 -9.90
CA ASN A 29 0.06 -0.40 -10.76
C ASN A 29 -0.12 0.93 -9.99
N HIS A 30 0.50 1.08 -8.82
CA HIS A 30 0.36 2.29 -8.02
C HIS A 30 1.29 3.40 -8.57
N PRO A 31 0.82 4.62 -8.82
CA PRO A 31 1.56 5.66 -9.56
C PRO A 31 2.92 6.04 -8.96
N VAL A 32 3.08 5.89 -7.65
CA VAL A 32 4.34 6.16 -6.93
C VAL A 32 5.00 4.87 -6.44
N LEU A 33 4.31 4.14 -5.56
CA LEU A 33 4.84 2.94 -4.89
C LEU A 33 5.12 1.72 -5.79
N SER A 34 4.68 1.70 -7.05
CA SER A 34 5.11 0.66 -8.00
C SER A 34 6.46 0.98 -8.67
N GLY A 35 7.01 2.18 -8.48
CA GLY A 35 8.23 2.63 -9.15
C GLY A 35 8.00 3.02 -10.62
N ALA A 36 9.02 3.63 -11.23
CA ALA A 36 8.94 4.16 -12.60
C ALA A 36 8.71 3.10 -13.69
N ASN A 37 9.07 1.84 -13.41
CA ASN A 37 8.90 0.68 -14.30
C ASN A 37 7.83 -0.30 -13.80
N HIS A 38 7.02 0.08 -12.80
CA HIS A 38 6.01 -0.77 -12.17
C HIS A 38 6.54 -2.08 -11.55
N ASP A 39 7.80 -2.13 -11.15
CA ASP A 39 8.44 -3.32 -10.57
C ASP A 39 9.25 -3.01 -9.29
N LEU A 40 8.81 -2.04 -8.50
CA LEU A 40 9.40 -1.76 -7.19
C LEU A 40 8.88 -2.73 -6.12
N TRP A 41 9.80 -3.27 -5.33
CA TRP A 41 9.53 -4.19 -4.22
C TRP A 41 10.10 -3.63 -2.91
N PHE A 42 9.32 -3.70 -1.84
CA PHE A 42 9.73 -3.27 -0.50
C PHE A 42 10.02 -4.49 0.37
N PRO A 43 11.20 -4.58 1.01
CA PRO A 43 11.49 -5.67 1.93
C PRO A 43 10.60 -5.58 3.17
N LEU A 44 10.21 -6.74 3.69
CA LEU A 44 9.40 -6.91 4.89
C LEU A 44 10.02 -8.01 5.75
N GLY A 45 10.24 -7.71 7.03
CA GLY A 45 10.74 -8.70 7.99
C GLY A 45 9.78 -9.89 8.15
N GLU A 46 10.32 -11.04 8.55
CA GLU A 46 9.51 -12.26 8.75
C GLU A 46 8.38 -12.05 9.78
N THR A 47 8.67 -11.28 10.84
CA THR A 47 7.74 -11.02 11.94
C THR A 47 6.98 -9.70 11.82
N ASP A 48 7.22 -8.92 10.77
CA ASP A 48 6.58 -7.61 10.62
C ASP A 48 5.07 -7.75 10.39
N ASP A 49 4.29 -6.90 11.04
CA ASP A 49 2.85 -6.86 10.81
C ASP A 49 2.54 -6.26 9.42
N LEU A 50 1.71 -6.95 8.64
CA LEU A 50 1.38 -6.54 7.27
C LEU A 50 0.63 -5.21 7.25
N PHE A 51 -0.34 -5.03 8.15
CA PHE A 51 -1.14 -3.81 8.19
C PHE A 51 -0.27 -2.60 8.50
N GLN A 52 0.52 -2.68 9.57
CA GLN A 52 1.40 -1.58 10.00
C GLN A 52 2.48 -1.26 8.95
N SER A 53 3.01 -2.27 8.27
CA SER A 53 4.05 -2.07 7.27
C SER A 53 3.51 -1.42 5.99
N ILE A 54 2.34 -1.87 5.51
CA ILE A 54 1.65 -1.24 4.39
C ILE A 54 1.27 0.20 4.74
N GLU A 55 0.68 0.44 5.92
CA GLU A 55 0.33 1.78 6.36
C GLU A 55 1.55 2.70 6.44
N ARG A 56 2.65 2.23 7.06
CA ARG A 56 3.90 2.99 7.16
C ARG A 56 4.41 3.39 5.78
N LEU A 57 4.46 2.46 4.81
CA LEU A 57 4.92 2.74 3.45
C LEU A 57 4.02 3.77 2.75
N MET A 58 2.70 3.61 2.84
CA MET A 58 1.75 4.51 2.20
C MET A 58 1.77 5.92 2.82
N VAL A 59 1.81 6.01 4.15
CA VAL A 59 1.82 7.29 4.88
C VAL A 59 3.16 8.01 4.69
N THR A 60 4.29 7.29 4.80
CA THR A 60 5.63 7.88 4.62
C THR A 60 5.82 8.44 3.22
N ASN A 61 5.23 7.80 2.20
CA ASN A 61 5.25 8.28 0.82
C ASN A 61 4.11 9.26 0.48
N HIS A 62 3.36 9.75 1.47
CA HIS A 62 2.25 10.69 1.31
C HIS A 62 1.12 10.20 0.38
N GLN A 63 0.94 8.89 0.26
CA GLN A 63 -0.11 8.27 -0.56
C GLN A 63 -1.39 8.00 0.25
N ALA A 64 -1.27 7.87 1.58
CA ALA A 64 -2.39 7.71 2.49
C ALA A 64 -2.28 8.66 3.69
N VAL A 65 -3.42 9.04 4.26
CA VAL A 65 -3.54 9.56 5.63
C VAL A 65 -3.42 8.39 6.61
N ASN A 66 -4.13 7.30 6.33
CA ASN A 66 -4.08 6.04 7.07
C ASN A 66 -4.66 4.91 6.22
N VAL A 67 -4.29 3.68 6.57
CA VAL A 67 -4.95 2.46 6.08
C VAL A 67 -6.12 2.15 7.00
N THR A 68 -7.20 1.64 6.44
CA THR A 68 -8.43 1.31 7.18
C THR A 68 -8.71 -0.17 7.18
N ARG A 69 -8.21 -0.91 6.18
CA ARG A 69 -8.40 -2.35 6.07
C ARG A 69 -7.32 -2.98 5.20
N VAL A 70 -6.89 -4.18 5.58
CA VAL A 70 -6.08 -5.09 4.75
C VAL A 70 -6.77 -6.44 4.77
N GLU A 71 -7.14 -6.96 3.61
CA GLU A 71 -7.86 -8.23 3.47
C GLU A 71 -7.11 -9.15 2.51
N LYS A 72 -6.98 -10.43 2.85
CA LYS A 72 -6.46 -11.44 1.92
C LYS A 72 -7.55 -11.76 0.88
N LEU A 73 -7.24 -11.61 -0.40
CA LEU A 73 -8.16 -11.90 -1.50
C LEU A 73 -8.02 -13.34 -1.99
N ALA A 74 -6.78 -13.72 -2.30
CA ALA A 74 -6.39 -15.03 -2.78
C ALA A 74 -4.90 -15.23 -2.46
N GLY A 75 -4.46 -16.48 -2.37
CA GLY A 75 -3.05 -16.75 -2.15
C GLY A 75 -2.67 -18.18 -2.50
N PHE A 76 -1.43 -18.34 -2.94
CA PHE A 76 -0.74 -19.62 -3.01
C PHE A 76 0.28 -19.70 -1.86
N ALA A 77 0.83 -20.87 -1.59
CA ALA A 77 1.63 -21.17 -0.40
C ALA A 77 2.75 -20.16 -0.05
N ARG A 78 3.23 -19.34 -1.02
CA ARG A 78 4.28 -18.34 -0.82
C ARG A 78 3.92 -16.94 -1.30
N CYS A 79 2.70 -16.71 -1.78
CA CYS A 79 2.28 -15.45 -2.38
C CYS A 79 0.84 -15.13 -1.98
N GLU A 80 0.62 -13.94 -1.41
CA GLU A 80 -0.68 -13.47 -0.95
C GLU A 80 -1.04 -12.18 -1.66
N ASP A 81 -2.23 -12.15 -2.28
CA ASP A 81 -2.82 -10.94 -2.83
C ASP A 81 -3.68 -10.29 -1.74
N LEU A 82 -3.40 -9.02 -1.46
CA LEU A 82 -4.03 -8.23 -0.40
C LEU A 82 -4.84 -7.10 -1.02
N ARG A 83 -6.10 -6.95 -0.62
CA ARG A 83 -6.86 -5.71 -0.82
C ARG A 83 -6.56 -4.76 0.32
N VAL A 84 -6.09 -3.57 -0.03
CA VAL A 84 -5.81 -2.49 0.93
C VAL A 84 -6.80 -1.37 0.71
N THR A 85 -7.58 -1.05 1.72
CA THR A 85 -8.50 0.10 1.73
C THR A 85 -7.91 1.21 2.58
N TYR A 86 -7.82 2.43 2.05
CA TYR A 86 -7.15 3.55 2.71
C TYR A 86 -7.84 4.88 2.46
N ASN A 87 -7.55 5.87 3.30
CA ASN A 87 -7.97 7.25 3.09
C ASN A 87 -6.81 8.02 2.46
N ALA A 88 -7.00 8.61 1.28
CA ALA A 88 -5.98 9.42 0.64
C ALA A 88 -6.00 10.86 1.16
N PRO A 89 -4.85 11.55 1.20
CA PRO A 89 -4.83 12.98 1.45
C PRO A 89 -5.70 13.66 0.40
N ALA A 90 -6.34 14.74 0.80
CA ALA A 90 -7.02 15.57 -0.16
C ALA A 90 -6.07 16.02 -1.28
N PRO A 91 -6.57 16.14 -2.53
CA PRO A 91 -5.76 16.61 -3.65
C PRO A 91 -5.22 18.01 -3.32
N THR A 92 -3.92 18.07 -3.04
CA THR A 92 -3.21 19.33 -2.88
C THR A 92 -2.77 19.77 -4.27
N LYS A 93 -3.15 20.99 -4.69
CA LYS A 93 -2.57 21.62 -5.87
C LYS A 93 -1.08 21.76 -5.61
N ARG A 94 -0.27 20.85 -6.14
CA ARG A 94 1.19 21.01 -6.15
C ARG A 94 1.53 21.88 -7.36
N HIS A 95 2.18 23.01 -7.09
CA HIS A 95 2.71 23.95 -8.08
C HIS A 95 3.91 23.35 -8.80
#